data_AF-V9IFP1-F1
#
_entry.id   AF-V9IFP1-F1
#
_cell.length_a   1.000
_cell.length_b   1.000
_cell.length_c   1.000
_cell.angle_alpha   90.00
_cell.angle_beta   90.00
_cell.angle_gamma   90.00
#
_symmetry.space_group_name_H-M   'P 1'
#
loop_
_entity.id
_entity.type
_entity.pdbx_description
1 polymer ?
#
loop_
_entity_poly.entity_id
_entity_poly.type
_entity_poly.pdbx_seq_one_letter_code
_entity_poly.pdbx_strand_id
1 'polypeptide(L)'
;MEEQSVHSSISDINSEEAVRSELMIIPRKKRICLVGAAGDDPALGAAAQQFSVPVLKSETGLEHIEDTTYCTYFILKEFEGPEYDALHKSAHRILGPTALLQLAEKKGLIT
;
A
#
# COMPACT_ATOMS: atom_id res chain seq x y z
N MET A 1 13.34 5.70 46.09
CA MET A 1 13.85 6.78 45.24
C MET A 1 15.24 6.34 44.79
N GLU A 2 15.67 6.71 43.57
CA GLU A 2 17.05 6.58 43.05
C GLU A 2 17.36 5.16 42.49
N GLU A 3 17.30 4.92 41.17
CA GLU A 3 18.25 5.21 40.06
C GLU A 3 19.28 4.06 39.83
N GLN A 4 19.11 3.29 38.75
CA GLN A 4 19.86 3.32 37.47
C GLN A 4 21.10 2.40 37.41
N SER A 5 21.33 1.86 36.20
CA SER A 5 22.59 1.30 35.66
C SER A 5 22.98 -0.11 36.14
N VAL A 6 23.43 -1.07 35.32
CA VAL A 6 24.06 -1.06 33.99
C VAL A 6 24.02 -2.49 33.40
N HIS A 7 23.80 -2.58 32.08
CA HIS A 7 24.65 -3.27 31.09
C HIS A 7 25.20 -4.68 31.36
N SER A 8 24.79 -5.66 30.54
CA SER A 8 25.52 -6.89 30.16
C SER A 8 24.71 -7.58 29.04
N SER A 9 25.20 -7.96 27.86
CA SER A 9 26.53 -7.95 27.27
C SER A 9 26.35 -8.05 25.75
N ILE A 10 27.26 -7.44 25.02
CA ILE A 10 27.39 -7.54 23.56
C ILE A 10 27.79 -8.98 23.21
N SER A 11 27.11 -9.57 22.23
CA SER A 11 27.64 -10.70 21.45
C SER A 11 27.50 -10.36 19.98
N ASP A 12 28.64 -10.07 19.37
CA ASP A 12 28.87 -9.76 17.98
C ASP A 12 28.31 -10.85 17.05
N ILE A 13 27.26 -10.53 16.30
CA ILE A 13 26.93 -11.21 15.05
C ILE A 13 27.03 -10.15 13.97
N ASN A 14 28.03 -10.33 13.11
CA ASN A 14 28.24 -9.60 11.87
C ASN A 14 26.92 -9.53 11.08
N SER A 15 26.16 -8.46 11.31
CA SER A 15 24.91 -8.19 10.62
C SER A 15 25.24 -7.16 9.56
N GLU A 16 25.67 -7.69 8.43
CA GLU A 16 25.71 -6.98 7.17
C GLU A 16 24.40 -6.21 6.99
N GLU A 17 24.60 -4.93 6.76
CA GLU A 17 23.64 -3.86 6.68
C GLU A 17 22.57 -4.12 5.63
N ALA A 18 21.34 -4.34 6.09
CA ALA A 18 20.18 -3.69 5.48
C ALA A 18 19.11 -3.61 6.56
N VAL A 19 19.10 -2.46 7.22
CA VAL A 19 17.91 -1.69 7.59
C VAL A 19 16.66 -2.05 6.77
N ARG A 20 16.08 -3.22 7.00
CA ARG A 20 14.68 -3.48 6.68
C ARG A 20 13.90 -2.79 7.76
N SER A 21 13.96 -1.46 7.64
CA SER A 21 13.21 -0.43 8.33
C SER A 21 12.11 -1.11 9.10
N GLU A 22 12.24 -1.10 10.43
CA GLU A 22 11.07 -0.99 11.29
C GLU A 22 10.19 0.03 10.59
N LEU A 23 9.21 -0.47 9.83
CA LEU A 23 8.22 0.34 9.16
C LEU A 23 7.51 0.93 10.35
N MET A 24 8.00 2.09 10.78
CA MET A 24 7.38 2.94 11.76
C MET A 24 5.91 2.88 11.40
N ILE A 25 5.12 2.29 12.29
CA ILE A 25 3.68 2.11 12.12
C ILE A 25 3.08 3.49 12.36
N ILE A 26 3.50 4.47 11.55
CA ILE A 26 2.84 5.74 11.41
C ILE A 26 1.51 5.34 10.77
N PRO A 27 0.36 5.64 11.39
CA PRO A 27 -0.95 5.31 10.84
C PRO A 27 -1.15 6.12 9.56
N ARG A 28 -0.59 5.63 8.46
CA ARG A 28 -0.76 6.20 7.12
C ARG A 28 -2.20 5.98 6.73
N LYS A 29 -2.87 7.07 6.38
CA LYS A 29 -4.22 7.01 5.84
C LYS A 29 -4.18 6.15 4.58
N LYS A 30 -5.11 5.20 4.48
CA LYS A 30 -5.24 4.33 3.31
C LYS A 30 -6.02 5.07 2.23
N ARG A 31 -5.65 4.87 0.97
CA ARG A 31 -6.40 5.37 -0.18
C ARG A 31 -6.31 4.38 -1.33
N ILE A 32 -7.31 4.37 -2.20
CA ILE A 32 -7.33 3.53 -3.40
C ILE A 32 -7.13 4.44 -4.60
N CYS A 33 -6.28 4.05 -5.53
CA CYS A 33 -6.08 4.74 -6.80
C CYS A 33 -6.38 3.77 -7.94
N LEU A 34 -7.39 4.08 -8.74
CA LEU A 34 -7.74 3.33 -9.94
C LEU A 34 -6.92 3.90 -11.10
N VAL A 35 -6.12 3.05 -11.74
CA VAL A 35 -5.15 3.47 -12.77
C VAL A 35 -5.64 3.07 -14.16
N GLY A 36 -5.65 4.03 -15.08
CA GLY A 36 -6.00 3.83 -16.49
C GLY A 36 -7.37 3.16 -16.65
N ALA A 37 -7.42 2.05 -17.40
CA ALA A 37 -8.64 1.30 -17.69
C ALA A 37 -9.38 0.78 -16.44
N ALA A 38 -8.70 0.62 -15.31
CA ALA A 38 -9.33 0.24 -14.05
C ALA A 38 -10.26 1.36 -13.50
N GLY A 39 -10.04 2.62 -13.86
CA GLY A 39 -10.88 3.75 -13.45
C GLY A 39 -12.19 3.88 -14.24
N ASP A 40 -12.24 3.27 -15.43
CA ASP A 40 -13.43 3.24 -16.30
C ASP A 40 -14.42 2.16 -15.87
N ASP A 41 -13.94 1.12 -15.17
CA ASP A 41 -14.80 0.04 -14.69
C ASP A 41 -15.69 0.49 -13.51
N PRO A 42 -17.02 0.52 -13.69
CA PRO A 42 -17.94 0.99 -12.64
C PRO A 42 -18.03 0.02 -11.46
N ALA A 43 -17.87 -1.29 -11.68
CA ALA A 43 -17.91 -2.28 -10.61
C ALA A 43 -16.70 -2.13 -9.69
N LEU A 44 -15.54 -1.82 -10.26
CA LEU A 44 -14.32 -1.58 -9.53
C LEU A 44 -14.37 -0.27 -8.72
N GLY A 45 -14.90 0.79 -9.34
CA GLY A 45 -15.18 2.04 -8.64
C GLY A 45 -16.16 1.86 -7.48
N ALA A 46 -17.21 1.04 -7.65
CA ALA A 46 -18.16 0.73 -6.58
C ALA A 46 -17.51 -0.09 -5.46
N ALA A 47 -16.72 -1.11 -5.80
CA ALA A 47 -15.97 -1.91 -4.82
C ALA A 47 -14.99 -1.06 -4.02
N ALA A 48 -14.24 -0.16 -4.67
CA ALA A 48 -13.31 0.75 -4.00
C ALA A 48 -14.01 1.62 -2.94
N GLN A 49 -15.21 2.13 -3.26
CA GLN A 49 -15.99 2.98 -2.35
C GLN A 49 -16.45 2.22 -1.08
N GLN A 50 -16.63 0.90 -1.14
CA GLN A 50 -17.03 0.09 0.03
C GLN A 50 -15.96 0.03 1.12
N PHE A 51 -14.69 0.35 0.81
CA PHE A 51 -13.59 0.30 1.77
C PHE A 51 -13.54 1.49 2.73
N SER A 52 -14.44 2.48 2.60
CA SER A 52 -14.47 3.69 3.43
C SER A 52 -13.14 4.46 3.43
N VAL A 53 -12.43 4.42 2.29
CA VAL A 53 -11.19 5.15 2.03
C VAL A 53 -11.37 6.03 0.80
N PRO A 54 -10.63 7.15 0.69
CA PRO A 54 -10.68 7.97 -0.51
C PRO A 54 -10.27 7.16 -1.75
N VAL A 55 -11.12 7.24 -2.78
CA VAL A 55 -10.88 6.62 -4.09
C VAL A 55 -10.49 7.71 -5.06
N LEU A 56 -9.32 7.56 -5.66
CA LEU A 56 -8.76 8.43 -6.67
C LEU A 56 -8.77 7.69 -8.01
N LYS A 57 -8.86 8.46 -9.09
CA LYS A 57 -8.68 7.95 -10.45
C LYS A 57 -7.51 8.70 -11.04
N SER A 58 -6.56 7.97 -11.62
CA SER A 58 -5.41 8.54 -12.31
C SER A 58 -5.19 7.74 -13.58
N GLU A 59 -4.65 8.37 -14.63
CA GLU A 59 -4.35 7.67 -15.87
C GLU A 59 -3.15 6.72 -15.70
N THR A 60 -2.13 7.15 -14.96
CA THR A 60 -0.87 6.39 -14.77
C THR A 60 -0.60 6.03 -13.31
N GLY A 61 -1.20 6.72 -12.34
CA GLY A 61 -0.96 6.53 -10.90
C GLY A 61 0.39 7.05 -10.39
N LEU A 62 1.28 7.48 -11.28
CA LEU A 62 2.64 7.91 -10.94
C LEU A 62 2.66 9.22 -10.14
N GLU A 63 1.65 10.07 -10.31
CA GLU A 63 1.46 11.27 -9.50
C GLU A 63 1.32 10.98 -7.98
N HIS A 64 1.05 9.72 -7.61
CA HIS A 64 0.81 9.30 -6.23
C HIS A 64 1.90 8.37 -5.67
N ILE A 65 2.93 8.02 -6.45
CA ILE A 65 4.02 7.15 -5.96
C ILE A 65 4.97 7.86 -5.00
N GLU A 66 5.18 9.17 -5.17
CA GLU A 66 6.04 9.97 -4.29
C GLU A 66 5.34 10.37 -2.99
N ASP A 67 4.02 10.17 -2.93
CA ASP A 67 3.22 10.53 -1.77
C ASP A 67 3.38 9.47 -0.66
N THR A 68 4.34 9.73 0.22
CA THR A 68 4.62 8.90 1.38
C THR A 68 3.69 9.19 2.56
N THR A 69 2.73 10.10 2.41
CA THR A 69 1.75 10.44 3.46
C THR A 69 0.65 9.39 3.54
N TYR A 70 0.28 8.81 2.38
CA TYR A 70 -0.79 7.84 2.25
C TYR A 70 -0.27 6.47 1.81
N CYS A 71 -0.87 5.41 2.35
CA CYS A 71 -0.71 4.07 1.76
C CYS A 71 -1.67 3.95 0.59
N THR A 72 -1.15 4.15 -0.61
CA THR A 72 -1.92 4.09 -1.86
C THR A 72 -1.98 2.65 -2.35
N TYR A 73 -3.20 2.17 -2.58
CA TYR A 73 -3.46 0.89 -3.23
C TYR A 73 -3.77 1.16 -4.70
N PHE A 74 -2.84 0.82 -5.58
CA PHE A 74 -2.97 1.01 -7.01
C PHE A 74 -3.70 -0.16 -7.64
N ILE A 75 -4.78 0.12 -8.35
CA ILE A 75 -5.58 -0.89 -9.02
C ILE A 75 -5.31 -0.80 -10.51
N LEU A 76 -4.72 -1.85 -11.06
CA LEU A 76 -4.40 -1.96 -12.48
C LEU A 76 -5.09 -3.20 -13.05
N LYS A 77 -5.65 -3.04 -14.24
CA LYS A 77 -6.24 -4.17 -14.99
C LYS A 77 -5.15 -5.05 -15.60
N GLU A 78 -4.11 -4.42 -16.10
CA GLU A 78 -2.97 -5.03 -16.77
C GLU A 78 -1.71 -4.77 -15.94
N PHE A 79 -0.95 -5.82 -15.64
CA PHE A 79 0.31 -5.74 -14.90
C PHE A 79 1.51 -5.65 -15.87
N GLU A 80 1.28 -5.01 -17.00
CA GLU A 80 2.24 -4.79 -18.06
C GLU A 80 2.20 -3.32 -18.46
N GLY A 81 3.34 -2.81 -18.93
CA GLY A 81 3.48 -1.40 -19.30
C GLY A 81 4.40 -0.60 -18.36
N PRO A 82 4.83 0.58 -18.81
CA PRO A 82 5.71 1.47 -18.05
C PRO A 82 5.08 1.96 -16.74
N GLU A 83 3.75 2.04 -16.67
CA GLU A 83 3.01 2.43 -15.47
C GLU A 83 3.16 1.37 -14.37
N TYR A 84 2.91 0.10 -14.71
CA TYR A 84 3.09 -1.01 -13.77
C TYR A 84 4.55 -1.12 -13.31
N ASP A 85 5.52 -1.02 -14.22
CA ASP A 85 6.95 -1.14 -13.86
C ASP A 85 7.36 -0.04 -12.87
N ALA A 86 6.95 1.21 -13.09
CA ALA A 86 7.22 2.31 -12.19
C ALA A 86 6.50 2.17 -10.84
N LEU A 87 5.24 1.72 -10.84
CA LEU A 87 4.49 1.40 -9.63
C LEU A 87 5.11 0.22 -8.86
N HIS A 88 5.58 -0.80 -9.56
CA HIS A 88 6.15 -2.01 -8.97
C HIS A 88 7.53 -1.75 -8.37
N LYS A 89 8.29 -0.81 -8.96
CA LYS A 89 9.53 -0.28 -8.38
C LYS A 89 9.29 0.54 -7.11
N SER A 90 8.06 1.01 -6.89
CA SER A 90 7.70 1.75 -5.68
C SER A 90 7.36 0.82 -4.51
N ALA A 91 7.41 1.35 -3.28
CA ALA A 91 7.01 0.60 -2.08
C ALA A 91 5.48 0.46 -1.91
N HIS A 92 4.69 0.87 -2.90
CA HIS A 92 3.22 0.84 -2.84
C HIS A 92 2.65 -0.54 -3.19
N ARG A 93 1.40 -0.78 -2.78
CA ARG A 93 0.71 -2.04 -3.06
C ARG A 93 -0.08 -1.93 -4.35
N ILE A 94 0.18 -2.85 -5.27
CA ILE A 94 -0.57 -3.00 -6.51
C ILE A 94 -1.52 -4.19 -6.37
N LEU A 95 -2.77 -3.99 -6.78
CA LEU A 95 -3.81 -5.00 -6.77
C LEU A 95 -4.50 -5.06 -8.14
N GLY A 96 -4.96 -6.24 -8.51
CA GLY A 96 -5.77 -6.41 -9.71
C GLY A 96 -7.24 -6.09 -9.45
N PRO A 97 -8.05 -5.90 -10.50
CA PRO A 97 -9.47 -5.65 -10.37
C PRO A 97 -10.19 -6.76 -9.60
N THR A 98 -9.88 -8.02 -9.90
CA THR A 98 -10.42 -9.18 -9.18
C THR A 98 -10.09 -9.15 -7.69
N ALA A 99 -8.89 -8.74 -7.30
CA ALA A 99 -8.50 -8.69 -5.90
C ALA A 99 -9.33 -7.65 -5.13
N LEU A 100 -9.54 -6.47 -5.72
CA LEU A 100 -10.37 -5.43 -5.12
C LEU A 100 -11.83 -5.89 -4.98
N LEU A 101 -12.39 -6.49 -6.03
CA LEU A 101 -13.76 -7.03 -6.03
C LEU A 101 -13.93 -8.09 -4.95
N GLN A 102 -13.05 -9.09 -4.91
CA GLN A 102 -13.12 -10.15 -3.90
C GLN A 102 -12.95 -9.62 -2.47
N LEU A 103 -12.11 -8.59 -2.27
CA LEU A 103 -11.95 -7.95 -0.97
C LEU A 103 -13.22 -7.18 -0.58
N ALA A 104 -13.90 -6.54 -1.53
CA ALA A 104 -15.15 -5.84 -1.27
C ALA A 104 -16.26 -6.85 -0.93
N GLU A 105 -16.35 -7.95 -1.68
CA GLU A 105 -17.28 -9.06 -1.38
C GLU A 105 -17.00 -9.67 0.00
N LYS A 106 -15.72 -9.87 0.35
CA LYS A 106 -15.33 -10.37 1.69
C LYS A 106 -15.59 -9.37 2.81
N LYS A 107 -15.53 -8.07 2.54
CA LYS A 107 -15.87 -7.04 3.54
C LYS A 107 -17.36 -7.11 3.91
N GLY A 108 -18.21 -7.64 3.04
CA GLY A 108 -19.61 -7.97 3.34
C GLY A 108 -19.81 -9.22 4.21
N LEU A 109 -18.77 -10.03 4.44
CA LEU A 109 -18.85 -11.28 5.23
C LEU A 109 -18.48 -11.08 6.71
N ILE A 110 -18.12 -9.86 7.12
CA ILE A 110 -17.86 -9.54 8.52
C ILE A 110 -18.71 -8.35 8.98
N THR A 111 -19.99 -8.64 9.25
CA THR A 111 -20.92 -7.89 10.13
C THR A 111 -21.24 -6.44 9.80
#